data_AF-A0A371IXB2-F1
#
_entry.id   AF-A0A371IXB2-F1
#
_cell.length_a   1.000
_cell.length_b   1.000
_cell.length_c   1.000
_cell.angle_alpha   90.00
_cell.angle_beta   90.00
_cell.angle_gamma   90.00
#
_symmetry.space_group_name_H-M   'P 1'
#
loop_
_entity.id
_entity.type
_entity.pdbx_description
1 polymer ?
#
loop_
_entity_poly.entity_id
_entity_poly.type
_entity_poly.pdbx_seq_one_letter_code
_entity_poly.pdbx_strand_id
1 'polypeptide(L)'
;INIAKMLGYSGFSENMDMPIRSRGYRILNKIHRLPSGIIENLVNYFGNFREILGASIEDLDEVEGIGEIRATYIKNGIIKMQQLVLLDRHI
;
A
#
# COMPACT_ATOMS: atom_id res chain seq x y z
N ILE A 1 7.83 -25.62 10.42
CA ILE A 1 8.46 -24.33 10.00
C ILE A 1 7.58 -23.21 10.51
N ASN A 2 8.11 -22.25 11.27
CA ASN A 2 7.35 -21.11 11.78
C ASN A 2 7.37 -19.97 10.75
N ILE A 3 6.19 -19.61 10.20
CA ILE A 3 6.04 -18.59 9.15
C ILE A 3 6.56 -17.23 9.61
N ALA A 4 6.34 -16.87 10.88
CA ALA A 4 6.81 -15.59 11.43
C ALA A 4 8.34 -15.50 11.37
N LYS A 5 9.04 -16.59 11.72
CA LYS A 5 10.51 -16.66 11.63
C LYS A 5 11.00 -16.48 10.18
N MET A 6 10.31 -17.06 9.20
CA MET A 6 10.64 -16.89 7.77
C MET A 6 10.43 -15.46 7.28
N LEU A 7 9.48 -14.73 7.88
CA LEU A 7 9.22 -13.33 7.59
C LEU A 7 10.17 -12.37 8.37
N GLY A 8 11.21 -12.90 9.01
CA GLY A 8 12.21 -12.10 9.75
C GLY A 8 11.87 -11.85 11.22
N TYR A 9 10.74 -12.37 11.72
CA TYR A 9 10.35 -12.26 13.12
C TYR A 9 10.99 -13.37 13.97
N SER A 10 12.32 -13.46 13.97
CA SER A 10 13.07 -14.36 14.85
C SER A 10 13.25 -13.77 16.25
N GLY A 11 12.79 -14.48 17.29
CA GLY A 11 12.88 -14.05 18.70
C GLY A 11 11.54 -13.70 19.36
N PHE A 12 10.45 -13.73 18.59
CA PHE A 12 9.12 -13.25 19.02
C PHE A 12 8.25 -14.32 19.69
N SER A 13 8.83 -15.19 20.52
CA SER A 13 8.05 -16.24 21.20
C SER A 13 7.08 -15.70 22.26
N GLU A 14 7.14 -14.40 22.59
CA GLU A 14 6.41 -13.83 23.75
C GLU A 14 5.52 -12.62 23.43
N ASN A 15 5.53 -12.07 22.20
CA ASN A 15 4.77 -10.84 21.89
C ASN A 15 3.86 -11.02 20.66
N MET A 16 2.73 -11.70 20.83
CA MET A 16 1.65 -11.74 19.84
C MET A 16 0.98 -10.37 19.62
N ASP A 17 1.18 -9.43 20.54
CA ASP A 17 0.52 -8.11 20.54
C ASP A 17 1.28 -7.04 19.74
N MET A 18 2.32 -7.40 18.99
CA MET A 18 3.06 -6.43 18.19
C MET A 18 2.22 -5.91 17.02
N PRO A 19 2.02 -4.59 16.88
CA PRO A 19 1.31 -4.04 15.74
C PRO A 19 2.15 -4.15 14.46
N ILE A 20 1.60 -4.79 13.44
CA ILE A 20 2.20 -4.89 12.10
C ILE A 20 1.47 -3.95 11.14
N ARG A 21 2.22 -3.22 10.32
CA ARG A 21 1.67 -2.38 9.25
C ARG A 21 1.94 -3.03 7.89
N SER A 22 0.92 -3.06 7.03
CA SER A 22 1.08 -3.56 5.66
C SER A 22 1.82 -2.55 4.80
N ARG A 23 2.74 -3.01 3.95
CA ARG A 23 3.46 -2.16 3.00
C ARG A 23 2.60 -1.57 1.87
N GLY A 24 1.56 -2.27 1.43
CA GLY A 24 0.60 -1.76 0.44
C GLY A 24 0.55 -2.51 -0.89
N TYR A 25 1.55 -3.35 -1.20
CA TYR A 25 1.63 -4.12 -2.44
C TYR A 25 0.32 -4.76 -2.89
N ARG A 26 -0.37 -5.46 -1.98
CA ARG A 26 -1.61 -6.19 -2.29
C ARG A 26 -2.73 -5.28 -2.81
N ILE A 27 -2.88 -4.09 -2.24
CA ILE A 27 -3.95 -3.17 -2.62
C ILE A 27 -3.55 -2.38 -3.86
N LEU A 28 -2.30 -1.92 -3.93
CA LEU A 28 -1.77 -1.23 -5.11
C LEU A 28 -1.84 -2.10 -6.37
N ASN A 29 -1.58 -3.40 -6.26
CA ASN A 29 -1.67 -4.34 -7.38
C ASN A 29 -3.12 -4.57 -7.89
N LYS A 30 -4.15 -4.11 -7.16
CA LYS A 30 -5.55 -4.12 -7.63
C LYS A 30 -5.88 -2.90 -8.50
N ILE A 31 -5.03 -1.87 -8.52
CA ILE A 31 -5.20 -0.73 -9.43
C ILE A 31 -4.88 -1.23 -10.84
N HIS A 32 -5.85 -1.11 -11.75
CA HIS A 32 -5.75 -1.64 -13.09
C HIS A 32 -4.51 -1.09 -13.82
N ARG A 33 -3.73 -1.95 -14.49
CA ARG A 33 -2.55 -1.54 -15.29
C ARG A 33 -1.48 -0.73 -14.54
N LEU A 34 -1.42 -0.78 -13.21
CA LEU A 34 -0.32 -0.16 -12.47
C LEU A 34 0.94 -1.04 -12.58
N PRO A 35 2.05 -0.56 -13.18
CA PRO A 35 3.26 -1.38 -13.33
C PRO A 35 3.89 -1.73 -11.99
N SER A 36 4.48 -2.93 -11.88
CA SER A 36 5.13 -3.40 -10.65
C SER A 36 6.26 -2.48 -10.17
N GLY A 37 7.04 -1.90 -11.09
CA GLY A 37 8.08 -0.93 -10.73
C GLY A 37 7.53 0.33 -10.05
N ILE A 38 6.35 0.81 -10.46
CA ILE A 38 5.70 1.95 -9.80
C ILE A 38 5.20 1.56 -8.41
N ILE A 39 4.66 0.35 -8.26
CA ILE A 39 4.26 -0.17 -6.94
C ILE A 39 5.46 -0.24 -6.00
N GLU A 40 6.61 -0.72 -6.49
CA GLU A 40 7.84 -0.80 -5.73
C GLU A 40 8.32 0.59 -5.29
N ASN A 41 8.32 1.57 -6.20
CA ASN A 41 8.69 2.95 -5.89
C ASN A 41 7.78 3.58 -4.83
N LEU A 42 6.46 3.40 -4.96
CA LEU A 42 5.49 3.86 -3.95
C LEU A 42 5.75 3.24 -2.57
N VAL A 43 5.93 1.91 -2.52
CA VAL A 43 6.15 1.23 -1.25
C VAL A 43 7.46 1.66 -0.61
N ASN A 44 8.51 1.85 -1.39
CA ASN A 44 9.81 2.28 -0.89
C ASN A 44 9.79 3.73 -0.43
N TYR A 45 9.09 4.62 -1.13
CA TYR A 45 8.98 6.04 -0.77
C TYR A 45 8.15 6.24 0.51
N PHE A 46 6.97 5.65 0.60
CA PHE A 46 6.04 5.88 1.72
C PHE A 46 6.24 4.93 2.90
N GLY A 47 6.90 3.78 2.70
CA GLY A 47 7.23 2.79 3.73
C GLY A 47 6.05 1.94 4.24
N ASN A 48 4.83 2.49 4.29
CA ASN A 48 3.63 1.74 4.66
C ASN A 48 2.36 2.26 3.96
N PHE A 49 1.36 1.39 3.86
CA PHE A 49 0.15 1.67 3.10
C PHE A 49 -0.68 2.84 3.64
N ARG A 50 -0.61 3.12 4.95
CA ARG A 50 -1.39 4.21 5.55
C ARG A 50 -0.93 5.57 5.04
N GLU A 51 0.38 5.75 4.87
CA GLU A 51 0.94 6.97 4.30
C GLU A 51 0.52 7.13 2.83
N ILE A 52 0.54 6.04 2.06
CA ILE A 52 0.08 6.05 0.65
C ILE A 52 -1.40 6.44 0.54
N LEU A 53 -2.24 5.98 1.47
CA LEU A 53 -3.66 6.38 1.50
C LEU A 53 -3.83 7.88 1.77
N GLY A 54 -3.00 8.44 2.65
CA GLY A 54 -3.03 9.84 3.05
C GLY A 54 -2.40 10.81 2.05
N ALA A 55 -1.49 10.34 1.21
CA ALA A 55 -0.72 11.13 0.26
C ALA A 55 -1.59 12.01 -0.65
N SER A 56 -1.19 13.26 -0.86
CA SER A 56 -1.81 14.14 -1.87
C SER A 56 -1.39 13.72 -3.30
N ILE A 57 -1.92 14.41 -4.32
CA ILE A 57 -1.46 14.16 -5.70
C ILE A 57 -0.01 14.62 -5.85
N GLU A 58 0.33 15.74 -5.22
CA GLU A 58 1.68 16.30 -5.19
C GLU A 58 2.66 15.32 -4.53
N ASP A 59 2.31 14.75 -3.37
CA ASP A 59 3.15 13.74 -2.70
C ASP A 59 3.42 12.50 -3.58
N LEU A 60 2.43 12.10 -4.38
CA LEU A 60 2.56 10.97 -5.31
C LEU A 60 3.39 11.33 -6.54
N ASP A 61 3.37 12.59 -6.98
CA ASP A 61 4.16 13.08 -8.11
C ASP A 61 5.66 13.08 -7.81
N GLU A 62 6.05 13.36 -6.56
CA GLU A 62 7.43 13.31 -6.07
C GLU A 62 8.06 11.90 -6.14
N VAL A 63 7.25 10.85 -6.31
CA VAL A 63 7.75 9.48 -6.44
C VAL A 63 8.30 9.24 -7.84
N GLU A 64 9.53 8.73 -7.89
CA GLU A 64 10.23 8.44 -9.14
C GLU A 64 9.36 7.64 -10.13
N GLY A 65 9.20 8.18 -11.34
CA GLY A 65 8.49 7.53 -12.44
C GLY A 65 6.97 7.65 -12.42
N ILE A 66 6.37 8.39 -11.48
CA ILE A 66 4.92 8.62 -11.44
C ILE A 66 4.52 9.76 -12.39
N GLY A 67 4.87 11.00 -12.09
CA GLY A 67 4.35 12.13 -12.86
C GLY A 67 2.87 12.41 -12.57
N GLU A 68 2.45 13.67 -12.68
CA GLU A 68 1.12 14.17 -12.29
C GLU A 68 -0.05 13.32 -12.81
N ILE A 69 0.00 12.90 -14.08
CA ILE A 69 -1.04 12.07 -14.72
C ILE A 69 -1.18 10.73 -13.99
N ARG A 70 -0.07 10.05 -13.67
CA ARG A 70 -0.14 8.77 -12.95
C ARG A 70 -0.47 8.99 -11.48
N ALA A 71 -0.01 10.07 -10.86
CA ALA A 71 -0.35 10.42 -9.48
C ALA A 71 -1.87 10.54 -9.32
N THR A 72 -2.50 11.30 -10.22
CA THR A 72 -3.96 11.43 -10.29
C THR A 72 -4.66 10.08 -10.52
N TYR A 73 -4.14 9.28 -11.45
CA TYR A 73 -4.67 7.95 -11.73
C TYR A 73 -4.63 7.02 -10.50
N ILE A 74 -3.50 7.00 -9.79
CA ILE A 74 -3.29 6.18 -8.59
C ILE A 74 -4.20 6.65 -7.47
N LYS A 75 -4.29 7.97 -7.21
CA LYS A 75 -5.17 8.53 -6.17
C LYS A 75 -6.64 8.15 -6.42
N ASN A 76 -7.10 8.27 -7.67
CA ASN A 76 -8.45 7.85 -8.06
C ASN A 76 -8.66 6.34 -7.90
N GLY A 77 -7.66 5.52 -8.25
CA GLY A 77 -7.68 4.08 -8.02
C GLY A 77 -7.85 3.72 -6.54
N ILE A 78 -7.13 4.41 -5.66
CA ILE A 78 -7.22 4.25 -4.21
C ILE A 78 -8.62 4.64 -3.70
N ILE A 79 -9.14 5.79 -4.10
CA ILE A 79 -10.48 6.27 -3.70
C ILE A 79 -11.56 5.28 -4.12
N LYS A 80 -11.49 4.77 -5.36
CA LYS A 80 -12.44 3.76 -5.86
C LYS A 80 -12.41 2.48 -5.02
N MET A 81 -11.23 2.02 -4.61
CA MET A 81 -11.12 0.84 -3.74
C MET A 81 -11.70 1.10 -2.34
N GLN A 82 -11.52 2.29 -1.78
CA GLN A 82 -12.14 2.65 -0.51
C GLN A 82 -13.66 2.64 -0.60
N GLN A 83 -14.22 3.18 -1.68
CA GLN A 83 -15.67 3.16 -1.93
C GLN A 83 -16.21 1.73 -2.01
N LEU A 84 -15.54 0.83 -2.73
CA LEU A 84 -15.95 -0.58 -2.81
C LEU A 84 -16.00 -1.25 -1.43
N VAL A 85 -14.98 -1.02 -0.59
CA VAL A 85 -14.94 -1.57 0.78
C VAL A 85 -16.06 -1.00 1.65
N LEU A 86 -16.43 0.28 1.48
CA LEU A 86 -17.53 0.88 2.22
C LEU A 86 -18.89 0.32 1.79
N LEU A 87 -19.09 0.11 0.48
CA LEU A 87 -20.32 -0.53 -0.03
C LEU A 87 -20.45 -1.97 0.48
N ASP A 88 -19.38 -2.77 0.42
CA ASP A 88 -19.38 -4.16 0.90
C ASP A 88 -19.73 -4.29 2.40
N ARG A 89 -19.51 -3.23 3.20
CA ARG A 89 -19.83 -3.22 4.64
C ARG A 89 -21.31 -2.91 4.94
N HIS A 90 -22.08 -2.52 3.94
CA HIS A 90 -23.50 -2.15 4.11
C HIS A 90 -24.45 -3.20 3.51
N ILE A 91 -23.91 -4.33 3.06
CA ILE A 91 -24.64 -5.49 2.53
C ILE A 91 -24.62 -6.61 3.57
#